data_AF-A0AAW0E8X4-F1
#
_entry.id   AF-A0AAW0E8X4-F1
#
_cell.length_a   1.000
_cell.length_b   1.000
_cell.length_c   1.000
_cell.angle_alpha   90.00
_cell.angle_beta   90.00
_cell.angle_gamma   90.00
#
_symmetry.space_group_name_H-M   'P 1'
#
loop_
_entity.id
_entity.type
_entity.pdbx_description
1 polymer ?
#
loop_
_entity_poly.entity_id
_entity_poly.type
_entity_poly.pdbx_seq_one_letter_code
_entity_poly.pdbx_strand_id
1 'polypeptide(L)'
;MFSTIALILCASLLPFAFAAPTSGNICHPNFEGVKTSIYGSGGSILPGDVDDSHALEALWTISQNGQSSPSYIFKINGKALALDKDGRNLDLVKPSDSGNDPSQLFDITCYGCFSGASTAGANWLIAGGCTVKPHSSATKCVQANGKTGDVFVTDCKNNVVDQYFSFFT
;
A
#
# COMPACT_ATOMS: atom_id res chain seq x y z
N MET A 1 31.36 43.67 -27.88
CA MET A 1 30.48 43.57 -26.69
C MET A 1 29.56 42.39 -26.94
N PHE A 2 29.84 41.24 -26.32
CA PHE A 2 29.00 40.04 -26.45
C PHE A 2 28.28 39.83 -25.12
N SER A 3 26.95 39.78 -25.16
CA SER A 3 26.08 39.60 -24.00
C SER A 3 25.69 38.12 -23.95
N THR A 4 26.17 37.42 -22.92
CA THR A 4 25.87 36.00 -22.67
C THR A 4 24.62 35.93 -21.79
N ILE A 5 23.53 35.39 -22.32
CA ILE A 5 22.31 35.11 -21.56
C ILE A 5 22.47 33.75 -20.89
N ALA A 6 22.64 33.75 -19.58
CA ALA A 6 22.65 32.54 -18.76
C ALA A 6 21.21 32.08 -18.50
N LEU A 7 20.82 30.95 -19.08
CA LEU A 7 19.55 30.28 -18.82
C LEU A 7 19.72 29.42 -17.56
N ILE A 8 19.20 29.89 -16.42
CA ILE A 8 19.16 29.14 -15.17
C ILE A 8 17.93 28.23 -15.20
N LEU A 9 18.14 26.93 -15.41
CA LEU A 9 17.13 25.90 -15.20
C LEU A 9 16.95 25.70 -13.69
N CYS A 10 15.91 26.30 -13.10
CA CYS A 10 15.48 25.93 -11.76
C CYS A 10 14.74 24.58 -11.81
N ALA A 11 15.43 23.50 -11.48
CA ALA A 11 14.81 22.22 -11.19
C ALA A 11 14.06 22.32 -9.85
N SER A 12 12.76 22.58 -9.92
CA SER A 12 11.87 22.57 -8.76
C SER A 12 11.67 21.14 -8.28
N LEU A 13 12.44 20.72 -7.29
CA LEU A 13 12.15 19.54 -6.47
C LEU A 13 10.85 19.82 -5.69
N LEU A 14 9.74 19.26 -6.14
CA LEU A 14 8.49 19.29 -5.38
C LEU A 14 8.64 18.32 -4.20
N PRO A 15 8.58 18.78 -2.94
CA PRO A 15 8.45 17.87 -1.81
C PRO A 15 7.06 17.23 -1.88
N PHE A 16 7.01 15.90 -1.98
CA PHE A 16 5.78 15.14 -1.71
C PHE A 16 5.44 15.33 -0.23
N ALA A 17 4.62 16.34 0.07
CA ALA A 17 4.11 16.57 1.40
C ALA A 17 3.01 15.53 1.70
N PHE A 18 3.34 14.50 2.46
CA PHE A 18 2.34 13.63 3.07
C PHE A 18 1.62 14.43 4.16
N ALA A 19 0.45 14.98 3.84
CA ALA A 19 -0.40 15.65 4.82
C ALA A 19 -0.94 14.63 5.82
N ALA A 20 -0.81 14.91 7.12
CA ALA A 20 -1.52 14.17 8.14
C ALA A 20 -3.03 14.47 8.01
N PRO A 21 -3.88 13.46 7.80
CA PRO A 21 -5.28 13.68 7.45
C PRO A 21 -6.12 14.13 8.66
N THR A 22 -6.82 15.25 8.49
CA THR A 22 -7.95 15.68 9.34
C THR A 22 -9.14 14.73 9.16
N SER A 23 -9.83 14.39 10.26
CA SER A 23 -10.92 13.40 10.36
C SER A 23 -11.90 13.39 9.17
N GLY A 24 -11.60 12.60 8.14
CA GLY A 24 -12.48 12.32 7.00
C GLY A 24 -13.28 11.05 7.24
N ASN A 25 -14.34 10.85 6.44
CA ASN A 25 -15.11 9.60 6.42
C ASN A 25 -14.16 8.42 6.16
N ILE A 26 -14.08 7.51 7.12
CA ILE A 26 -13.33 6.28 6.99
C ILE A 26 -14.03 5.38 5.97
N CYS A 27 -13.27 4.81 5.03
CA CYS A 27 -13.77 3.91 4.00
C CYS A 27 -12.95 2.61 3.89
N HIS A 28 -13.58 1.59 3.31
CA HIS A 28 -12.96 0.32 2.95
C HIS A 28 -12.84 0.25 1.42
N PRO A 29 -11.62 0.22 0.86
CA PRO A 29 -11.43 0.20 -0.59
C PRO A 29 -11.89 -1.14 -1.19
N ASN A 30 -12.36 -1.08 -2.44
CA ASN A 30 -12.66 -2.25 -3.24
C ASN A 30 -11.53 -2.48 -4.25
N PHE A 31 -10.87 -3.63 -4.16
CA PHE A 31 -9.76 -4.04 -5.04
C PHE A 31 -10.13 -5.20 -5.97
N GLU A 32 -11.41 -5.60 -6.00
CA GLU A 32 -11.83 -6.75 -6.80
C GLU A 32 -11.55 -6.52 -8.28
N GLY A 33 -10.91 -7.52 -8.89
CA GLY A 33 -10.60 -7.54 -10.32
C GLY A 33 -9.49 -6.58 -10.77
N VAL A 34 -8.72 -5.99 -9.86
CA VAL A 34 -7.66 -5.05 -10.22
C VAL A 34 -6.29 -5.43 -9.64
N LYS A 35 -5.25 -5.17 -10.42
CA LYS A 35 -3.87 -5.25 -9.95
C LYS A 35 -3.54 -3.96 -9.21
N THR A 36 -2.62 -4.02 -8.26
CA THR A 36 -2.37 -2.88 -7.39
C THR A 36 -0.88 -2.65 -7.21
N SER A 37 -0.45 -1.39 -7.33
CA SER A 37 0.81 -0.90 -6.79
C SER A 37 0.54 -0.24 -5.43
N ILE A 38 1.48 -0.43 -4.50
CA ILE A 38 1.32 0.01 -3.11
C ILE A 38 2.49 0.94 -2.79
N TYR A 39 2.20 2.09 -2.20
CA TYR A 39 3.20 3.07 -1.80
C TYR A 39 3.08 3.35 -0.30
N GLY A 40 4.22 3.31 0.40
CA GLY A 40 4.39 3.80 1.76
C GLY A 40 5.36 4.99 1.81
N SER A 41 5.78 5.37 3.02
CA SER A 41 6.71 6.48 3.23
C SER A 41 8.10 6.28 2.61
N GLY A 42 8.52 5.03 2.43
CA GLY A 42 9.81 4.66 1.82
C GLY A 42 9.76 4.48 0.30
N GLY A 43 8.60 4.67 -0.33
CA GLY A 43 8.39 4.39 -1.76
C GLY A 43 7.50 3.17 -1.98
N SER A 44 7.72 2.49 -3.11
CA SER A 44 6.93 1.34 -3.52
C SER A 44 7.16 0.14 -2.60
N ILE A 45 6.09 -0.54 -2.23
CA ILE A 45 6.14 -1.79 -1.48
C ILE A 45 6.22 -2.92 -2.50
N LEU A 46 7.41 -3.49 -2.66
CA LEU A 46 7.68 -4.54 -3.63
C LEU A 46 7.53 -5.94 -3.00
N PRO A 47 6.99 -6.92 -3.73
CA PRO A 47 6.88 -8.28 -3.21
C PRO A 47 8.18 -9.07 -3.39
N GLY A 48 8.71 -9.65 -2.30
CA GLY A 48 9.84 -10.57 -2.33
C GLY A 48 11.12 -9.90 -2.84
N ASP A 49 11.89 -10.59 -3.68
CA ASP A 49 13.17 -10.10 -4.21
C ASP A 49 13.02 -9.26 -5.50
N VAL A 50 11.85 -8.64 -5.73
CA VAL A 50 11.66 -7.76 -6.89
C VAL A 50 12.45 -6.46 -6.67
N ASP A 51 13.22 -6.05 -7.68
CA ASP A 51 14.03 -4.83 -7.60
C ASP A 51 13.24 -3.55 -7.94
N ASP A 52 13.85 -2.40 -7.58
CA ASP A 52 13.28 -1.07 -7.72
C ASP A 52 12.94 -0.66 -9.16
N SER A 53 13.45 -1.37 -10.19
CA SER A 53 13.09 -1.05 -11.59
C SER A 53 11.60 -1.31 -11.89
N HIS A 54 10.95 -2.12 -11.05
CA HIS A 54 9.51 -2.43 -11.12
C HIS A 54 8.67 -1.60 -10.14
N ALA A 55 9.23 -0.54 -9.53
CA ALA A 55 8.56 0.29 -8.52
C ALA A 55 7.23 0.91 -8.98
N LEU A 56 7.00 1.08 -10.28
CA LEU A 56 5.75 1.65 -10.81
C LEU A 56 4.75 0.58 -11.27
N GLU A 57 5.08 -0.71 -11.14
CA GLU A 57 4.23 -1.79 -11.61
C GLU A 57 3.20 -2.22 -10.57
N ALA A 58 2.02 -2.60 -11.07
CA ALA A 58 0.96 -3.19 -10.27
C ALA A 58 1.24 -4.67 -9.99
N LEU A 59 2.14 -4.91 -9.04
CA LEU A 59 2.66 -6.24 -8.70
C LEU A 59 1.80 -7.01 -7.69
N TRP A 60 0.83 -6.36 -7.06
CA TRP A 60 -0.07 -6.99 -6.09
C TRP A 60 -1.43 -7.30 -6.70
N THR A 61 -2.09 -8.29 -6.12
CA THR A 61 -3.52 -8.55 -6.26
C THR A 61 -4.09 -8.64 -4.86
N ILE A 62 -5.06 -7.80 -4.54
CA ILE A 62 -5.67 -7.73 -3.21
C ILE A 62 -7.10 -8.25 -3.33
N SER A 63 -7.38 -9.38 -2.68
CA SER A 63 -8.73 -9.99 -2.70
C SER A 63 -9.45 -9.77 -1.38
N GLN A 64 -10.77 -9.53 -1.43
CA GLN A 64 -11.61 -9.42 -0.25
C GLN A 64 -12.15 -10.78 0.18
N ASN A 65 -12.38 -10.98 1.48
CA ASN A 65 -13.03 -12.18 2.02
C ASN A 65 -14.56 -12.22 1.82
N GLY A 66 -15.14 -11.24 1.10
CA GLY A 66 -16.58 -11.18 0.78
C GLY A 66 -17.50 -10.80 1.96
N GLN A 67 -16.95 -10.39 3.11
CA GLN A 67 -17.74 -9.97 4.29
C GLN A 67 -18.11 -8.48 4.25
N SER A 68 -19.10 -8.09 5.05
CA SER A 68 -19.56 -6.68 5.15
C SER A 68 -18.51 -5.74 5.72
N SER A 69 -17.68 -6.22 6.65
CA SER A 69 -16.40 -5.61 7.04
C SER A 69 -15.30 -6.44 6.38
N PRO A 70 -14.79 -6.02 5.21
CA PRO A 70 -13.90 -6.86 4.43
C PRO A 70 -12.55 -6.96 5.13
N SER A 71 -12.03 -8.18 5.18
CA SER A 71 -10.61 -8.43 5.36
C SER A 71 -10.00 -8.78 4.01
N TYR A 72 -8.71 -8.50 3.89
CA TYR A 72 -7.98 -8.47 2.64
C TYR A 72 -6.83 -9.46 2.69
N ILE A 73 -6.59 -10.12 1.56
CA ILE A 73 -5.43 -10.99 1.35
C ILE A 73 -4.59 -10.35 0.25
N PHE A 74 -3.33 -10.07 0.56
CA PHE A 74 -2.36 -9.54 -0.38
C PHE A 74 -1.65 -10.70 -1.09
N LYS A 75 -1.72 -10.73 -2.41
CA LYS A 75 -1.07 -11.76 -3.24
C LYS A 75 -0.13 -11.10 -4.23
N ILE A 76 0.91 -11.81 -4.64
CA ILE A 76 1.73 -11.38 -5.76
C ILE A 76 0.98 -11.69 -7.05
N ASN A 77 0.80 -10.69 -7.90
CA ASN A 77 0.13 -10.85 -9.18
C ASN A 77 0.85 -11.92 -10.04
N GLY A 78 0.10 -12.93 -10.48
CA GLY A 78 0.63 -14.02 -11.31
C GLY A 78 1.46 -15.08 -10.56
N LYS A 79 1.58 -15.03 -9.22
CA LYS A 79 2.24 -16.07 -8.43
C LYS A 79 1.30 -16.65 -7.37
N ALA A 80 1.55 -17.90 -6.97
CA ALA A 80 0.83 -18.57 -5.89
C ALA A 80 1.45 -18.24 -4.51
N LEU A 81 1.63 -16.95 -4.22
CA LEU A 81 2.20 -16.45 -2.96
C LEU A 81 1.32 -15.33 -2.39
N ALA A 82 1.10 -15.38 -1.08
CA ALA A 82 0.37 -14.39 -0.30
C ALA A 82 1.21 -13.87 0.87
N LEU A 83 0.92 -12.65 1.30
CA LEU A 83 1.50 -12.06 2.50
C LEU A 83 0.95 -12.78 3.74
N ASP A 84 1.84 -13.14 4.64
CA ASP A 84 1.55 -13.83 5.88
C ASP A 84 2.27 -13.13 7.03
N LYS A 85 1.57 -12.98 8.15
CA LYS A 85 2.13 -12.46 9.38
C LYS A 85 2.67 -13.60 10.25
N ASP A 86 3.99 -13.64 10.37
CA ASP A 86 4.69 -14.39 11.41
C ASP A 86 5.23 -13.46 12.50
N GLY A 87 4.51 -13.35 13.61
CA GLY A 87 4.89 -12.51 14.74
C GLY A 87 4.92 -11.01 14.39
N ARG A 88 6.14 -10.46 14.24
CA ARG A 88 6.36 -9.06 13.80
C ARG A 88 6.77 -8.95 12.34
N ASN A 89 7.12 -10.07 11.72
CA ASN A 89 7.58 -10.10 10.35
C ASN A 89 6.39 -10.31 9.42
N LEU A 90 6.61 -9.96 8.15
CA LEU A 90 5.69 -10.23 7.07
C LEU A 90 6.46 -11.03 6.02
N ASP A 91 6.01 -12.24 5.77
CA ASP A 91 6.64 -13.18 4.86
C ASP A 91 5.70 -13.52 3.70
N LEU A 92 6.24 -14.13 2.66
CA LEU A 92 5.47 -14.59 1.50
C LEU A 92 5.38 -16.11 1.54
N VAL A 93 4.16 -16.63 1.70
CA VAL A 93 3.89 -18.07 1.81
C VAL A 93 2.78 -18.49 0.85
N LYS A 94 2.51 -19.80 0.78
CA LYS A 94 1.38 -20.29 -0.03
C LYS A 94 0.06 -19.69 0.49
N PRO A 95 -0.81 -19.15 -0.38
CA PRO A 95 -2.14 -18.71 0.02
C PRO A 95 -2.93 -19.83 0.68
N SER A 96 -3.67 -19.48 1.73
CA SER A 96 -4.59 -20.38 2.40
C SER A 96 -5.66 -20.91 1.44
N ASP A 97 -5.85 -22.23 1.45
CA ASP A 97 -6.86 -22.89 0.61
C ASP A 97 -8.29 -22.48 1.01
N SER A 98 -8.50 -22.06 2.26
CA SER A 98 -9.81 -21.61 2.77
C SER A 98 -10.07 -20.11 2.59
N GLY A 99 -9.03 -19.32 2.30
CA GLY A 99 -9.09 -17.86 2.27
C GLY A 99 -9.41 -17.21 3.63
N ASN A 100 -9.35 -17.95 4.73
CA ASN A 100 -9.74 -17.48 6.07
C ASN A 100 -8.63 -17.68 7.11
N ASP A 101 -7.38 -17.86 6.69
CA ASP A 101 -6.26 -17.95 7.62
C ASP A 101 -6.00 -16.59 8.28
N PRO A 102 -6.15 -16.47 9.61
CA PRO A 102 -5.98 -15.19 10.31
C PRO A 102 -4.59 -14.55 10.17
N SER A 103 -3.54 -15.32 9.83
CA SER A 103 -2.20 -14.75 9.57
C SER A 103 -2.12 -14.06 8.20
N GLN A 104 -2.98 -14.42 7.24
CA GLN A 104 -3.02 -13.87 5.88
C GLN A 104 -4.12 -12.82 5.68
N LEU A 105 -4.94 -12.59 6.71
CA LEU A 105 -5.99 -11.59 6.69
C LEU A 105 -5.51 -10.26 7.27
N PHE A 106 -5.81 -9.19 6.56
CA PHE A 106 -5.48 -7.83 6.95
C PHE A 106 -6.71 -6.94 6.81
N ASP A 107 -6.87 -5.99 7.72
CA ASP A 107 -7.91 -4.97 7.63
C ASP A 107 -7.31 -3.69 7.06
N ILE A 108 -7.98 -3.11 6.06
CA ILE A 108 -7.58 -1.86 5.41
C ILE A 108 -8.63 -0.81 5.68
N THR A 109 -8.17 0.35 6.14
CA THR A 109 -9.01 1.48 6.52
C THR A 109 -8.39 2.75 5.96
N CYS A 110 -9.13 3.52 5.15
CA CYS A 110 -8.60 4.66 4.41
C CYS A 110 -9.39 5.94 4.65
N TYR A 111 -8.76 7.09 4.41
CA TYR A 111 -9.44 8.39 4.39
C TYR A 111 -10.07 8.71 3.03
N GLY A 112 -9.55 8.12 1.96
CA GLY A 112 -10.10 8.26 0.61
C GLY A 112 -10.14 6.92 -0.09
N CYS A 113 -11.28 6.61 -0.71
CA CYS A 113 -11.48 5.43 -1.54
C CYS A 113 -12.20 5.84 -2.82
N PHE A 114 -11.75 5.28 -3.94
CA PHE A 114 -12.38 5.38 -5.24
C PHE A 114 -13.22 4.12 -5.47
N SER A 115 -14.51 4.28 -5.76
CA SER A 115 -15.44 3.15 -5.92
C SER A 115 -15.32 2.42 -7.27
N GLY A 116 -14.58 2.98 -8.24
CA GLY A 116 -14.48 2.47 -9.61
C GLY A 116 -13.18 1.75 -9.93
N ALA A 117 -12.51 1.14 -8.94
CA ALA A 117 -11.16 0.57 -9.08
C ALA A 117 -10.98 -0.34 -10.31
N SER A 118 -11.92 -1.25 -10.57
CA SER A 118 -11.89 -2.19 -11.70
C SER A 118 -12.01 -1.54 -13.08
N THR A 119 -12.42 -0.28 -13.14
CA THR A 119 -12.57 0.52 -14.38
C THR A 119 -11.57 1.66 -14.47
N ALA A 120 -10.72 1.83 -13.46
CA ALA A 120 -9.75 2.90 -13.43
C ALA A 120 -8.64 2.63 -14.46
N GLY A 121 -8.12 3.70 -15.09
CA GLY A 121 -6.93 3.59 -15.94
C GLY A 121 -5.68 3.23 -15.11
N ALA A 122 -4.56 2.93 -15.76
CA ALA A 122 -3.30 2.64 -15.05
C ALA A 122 -2.82 3.84 -14.21
N ASN A 123 -2.17 3.56 -13.08
CA ASN A 123 -1.65 4.53 -12.12
C ASN A 123 -2.71 5.45 -11.49
N TRP A 124 -3.95 4.99 -11.39
CA TRP A 124 -5.03 5.75 -10.78
C TRP A 124 -5.08 5.50 -9.28
N LEU A 125 -5.17 6.56 -8.47
CA LEU A 125 -5.30 6.43 -7.02
C LEU A 125 -6.64 5.77 -6.65
N ILE A 126 -6.58 4.52 -6.19
CA ILE A 126 -7.74 3.76 -5.73
C ILE A 126 -8.05 4.10 -4.28
N ALA A 127 -7.02 4.23 -3.45
CA ALA A 127 -7.21 4.53 -2.03
C ALA A 127 -5.99 5.23 -1.45
N GLY A 128 -6.21 6.17 -0.53
CA GLY A 128 -5.15 7.02 0.02
C GLY A 128 -5.26 7.23 1.53
N GLY A 129 -4.10 7.38 2.17
CA GLY A 129 -3.99 7.57 3.62
C GLY A 129 -4.47 6.34 4.40
N CYS A 130 -4.21 5.15 3.88
CA CYS A 130 -4.73 3.92 4.43
C CYS A 130 -3.85 3.37 5.54
N THR A 131 -4.44 2.91 6.64
CA THR A 131 -3.76 2.03 7.59
C THR A 131 -4.05 0.58 7.23
N VAL A 132 -3.03 -0.27 7.30
CA VAL A 132 -3.16 -1.72 7.15
C VAL A 132 -2.86 -2.38 8.50
N LYS A 133 -3.75 -3.26 8.96
CA LYS A 133 -3.62 -3.96 10.24
C LYS A 133 -3.75 -5.46 10.02
N PRO A 134 -2.97 -6.30 10.71
CA PRO A 134 -3.29 -7.73 10.75
C PRO A 134 -4.67 -7.93 11.37
N HIS A 135 -5.52 -8.73 10.74
CA HIS A 135 -6.91 -8.95 11.19
C HIS A 135 -6.97 -9.52 12.62
N SER A 136 -5.99 -10.35 12.97
CA SER A 136 -5.84 -10.92 14.32
C SER A 136 -5.45 -9.90 15.42
N SER A 137 -5.21 -8.62 15.09
CA SER A 137 -4.72 -7.65 16.08
C SER A 137 -5.07 -6.19 15.76
N ALA A 138 -6.03 -5.64 16.51
CA ALA A 138 -6.48 -4.25 16.35
C ALA A 138 -5.45 -3.18 16.78
N THR A 139 -4.48 -3.55 17.63
CA THR A 139 -3.45 -2.65 18.19
C THR A 139 -2.16 -2.66 17.38
N LYS A 140 -2.05 -3.53 16.36
CA LYS A 140 -0.87 -3.66 15.52
C LYS A 140 -1.15 -3.11 14.13
N CYS A 141 -0.17 -2.42 13.56
CA CYS A 141 -0.23 -1.81 12.24
C CYS A 141 0.98 -2.27 11.43
N VAL A 142 0.78 -2.42 10.13
CA VAL A 142 1.88 -2.54 9.17
C VAL A 142 2.56 -1.18 9.07
N GLN A 143 3.89 -1.18 9.10
CA GLN A 143 4.72 0.00 8.95
C GLN A 143 5.73 -0.23 7.83
N ALA A 144 5.83 0.73 6.92
CA ALA A 144 6.88 0.78 5.92
C ALA A 144 8.19 1.27 6.55
N ASN A 145 9.30 0.68 6.17
CA ASN A 145 10.62 1.23 6.41
C ASN A 145 10.83 2.38 5.44
N GLY A 146 10.83 3.61 5.95
CA GLY A 146 10.98 4.85 5.16
C GLY A 146 12.28 4.95 4.33
N LYS A 147 13.20 3.99 4.42
CA LYS A 147 14.43 3.94 3.63
C LYS A 147 14.49 2.83 2.60
N THR A 148 13.82 1.70 2.83
CA THR A 148 13.98 0.48 2.02
C THR A 148 12.70 0.01 1.36
N GLY A 149 11.53 0.54 1.74
CA GLY A 149 10.24 0.06 1.23
C GLY A 149 9.78 -1.27 1.87
N ASP A 150 10.63 -1.91 2.68
CA ASP A 150 10.26 -3.11 3.45
C ASP A 150 9.11 -2.82 4.41
N VAL A 151 8.29 -3.83 4.72
CA VAL A 151 7.17 -3.71 5.65
C VAL A 151 7.31 -4.66 6.84
N PHE A 152 6.89 -4.20 8.01
CA PHE A 152 6.87 -5.00 9.23
C PHE A 152 5.71 -4.61 10.14
N VAL A 153 5.38 -5.45 11.12
CA VAL A 153 4.27 -5.21 12.05
C VAL A 153 4.79 -4.59 13.35
N THR A 154 4.17 -3.48 13.76
CA THR A 154 4.50 -2.75 14.98
C THR A 154 3.23 -2.27 15.69
N ASP A 155 3.37 -1.60 16.83
CA ASP A 155 2.24 -0.96 17.51
C ASP A 155 1.68 0.18 16.64
N CYS A 156 0.34 0.21 16.53
CA CYS A 156 -0.34 1.32 15.88
C CYS A 156 -0.04 2.62 16.63
N LYS A 157 0.35 3.65 15.89
CA LYS A 157 0.64 4.98 16.42
C LYS A 157 -0.14 6.01 15.61
N ASN A 158 -0.69 6.99 16.30
CA ASN A 158 -1.38 8.09 15.63
C ASN A 158 -0.36 8.96 14.90
N ASN A 159 -0.71 9.39 13.68
CA ASN A 159 0.07 10.36 12.88
C ASN A 159 1.50 9.91 12.55
N VAL A 160 1.74 8.60 12.42
CA VAL A 160 3.02 8.08 11.92
C VAL A 160 2.89 7.85 10.42
N VAL A 161 3.59 8.68 9.63
CA VAL A 161 3.56 8.65 8.16
C VAL A 161 3.90 7.26 7.61
N ASP A 162 4.82 6.57 8.27
CA ASP A 162 5.25 5.22 7.91
C ASP A 162 4.16 4.14 8.04
N GLN A 163 3.03 4.43 8.69
CA GLN A 163 1.89 3.53 8.84
C GLN A 163 0.74 3.86 7.87
N TYR A 164 0.95 4.82 6.96
CA TYR A 164 -0.01 5.16 5.92
C TYR A 164 0.46 4.69 4.55
N PHE A 165 -0.49 4.13 3.81
CA PHE A 165 -0.29 3.55 2.50
C PHE A 165 -1.23 4.19 1.48
N SER A 166 -0.80 4.19 0.22
CA SER A 166 -1.64 4.54 -0.92
C SER A 166 -1.62 3.40 -1.94
N PHE A 167 -2.74 3.21 -2.60
CA PHE A 167 -2.99 2.10 -3.52
C PHE A 167 -3.38 2.64 -4.89
N PHE A 168 -2.72 2.17 -5.93
CA PHE A 168 -2.97 2.58 -7.31
C PHE A 168 -3.17 1.37 -8.22
N THR A 169 -3.85 1.56 -9.35
CA THR A 169 -4.00 0.57 -10.43
C THR A 169 -2.75 0.41 -11.30
#